data_AF-A0A7W0Z804-F1
#
_entry.id   AF-A0A7W0Z804-F1
#
_cell.length_a   1.000
_cell.length_b   1.000
_cell.length_c   1.000
_cell.angle_alpha   90.00
_cell.angle_beta   90.00
_cell.angle_gamma   90.00
#
_symmetry.space_group_name_H-M   'P 1'
#
loop_
_entity.id
_entity.type
_entity.pdbx_description
1 polymer ?
#
loop_
_entity_poly.entity_id
_entity_poly.type
_entity_poly.pdbx_seq_one_letter_code
_entity_poly.pdbx_strand_id
1 'polypeptide(L)'
;MPAPECLRKRRAPAAAASLGHVDLILATSVFTHLVETWSAWLVELHRLLGEEGLLAVTFKNRGSFEGPARAAWHEDWDEDQIGMHVYGAGLGWDKGGPAVYQSQWWLRAHWGRAFEFLHLEPESVGQGIAVMRKRPGHFEPEDLEALEPGEPREIAGLRYSLRHARRESA
;
A
#
# COMPACT_ATOMS: atom_id res chain seq x y z
N MET A 1 -15.67 13.02 19.70
CA MET A 1 -14.51 13.95 19.62
C MET A 1 -13.92 13.82 18.22
N PRO A 2 -13.60 14.92 17.51
CA PRO A 2 -12.94 14.80 16.21
C PRO A 2 -11.53 14.23 16.41
N ALA A 3 -11.12 13.31 15.54
CA ALA A 3 -9.76 12.78 15.53
C ALA A 3 -8.75 13.93 15.24
N PRO A 4 -7.58 13.96 15.90
CA PRO A 4 -6.56 14.97 15.65
C PRO A 4 -6.16 15.02 14.17
N GLU A 5 -5.82 16.22 13.67
CA GLU A 5 -5.56 16.52 12.26
C GLU A 5 -4.50 15.61 11.61
N CYS A 6 -3.56 15.06 12.37
CA CYS A 6 -2.54 14.12 11.89
C CYS A 6 -3.09 12.77 11.42
N LEU A 7 -4.35 12.44 11.72
CA LEU A 7 -4.99 11.17 11.33
C LEU A 7 -5.80 11.25 10.03
N ARG A 8 -5.88 12.42 9.38
CA ARG A 8 -6.58 12.56 8.10
C ARG A 8 -5.71 12.07 6.94
N LYS A 9 -5.61 10.74 6.80
CA LYS A 9 -4.89 9.99 5.74
C LYS A 9 -5.40 10.21 4.30
N ARG A 10 -6.29 11.17 4.05
CA ARG A 10 -6.83 11.53 2.71
C ARG A 10 -6.07 12.69 2.04
N ARG A 11 -5.09 13.29 2.72
CA ARG A 11 -4.30 14.39 2.17
C ARG A 11 -2.91 13.86 1.80
N ALA A 12 -2.38 14.31 0.65
CA ALA A 12 -0.96 14.18 0.37
C ALA A 12 -0.16 14.75 1.55
N PRO A 13 1.01 14.16 1.89
CA PRO A 13 1.79 14.61 3.02
C PRO A 13 2.07 16.11 2.90
N ALA A 14 1.91 16.86 4.00
CA ALA A 14 2.46 18.20 4.06
C ALA A 14 3.98 18.06 3.96
N ALA A 15 4.61 18.71 2.98
CA ALA A 15 6.04 18.64 2.78
C ALA A 15 6.74 18.86 4.12
N ALA A 16 7.42 17.83 4.63
CA ALA A 16 8.14 17.90 5.90
C ALA A 16 9.46 18.66 5.69
N ALA A 17 9.36 19.88 5.17
CA ALA A 17 10.46 20.69 4.66
C ALA A 17 11.49 21.11 5.73
N SER A 18 11.25 20.81 7.02
CA SER A 18 12.14 21.15 8.14
C SER A 18 12.89 19.97 8.75
N LEU A 19 12.54 18.72 8.41
CA LEU A 19 13.34 17.55 8.77
C LEU A 19 14.33 17.39 7.62
N GLY A 20 15.63 17.25 7.90
CA GLY A 20 16.61 16.92 6.88
C GLY A 20 16.37 15.51 6.31
N HIS A 21 17.42 14.70 6.23
CA HIS A 21 17.25 13.29 5.87
C HIS A 21 17.00 12.44 7.12
N VAL A 22 16.22 11.37 6.96
CA VAL A 22 15.90 10.40 8.02
C VAL A 22 16.51 9.04 7.68
N ASP A 23 17.15 8.38 8.65
CA ASP A 23 17.80 7.08 8.44
C ASP A 23 16.86 5.88 8.61
N LEU A 24 15.72 6.07 9.28
CA LEU A 24 14.71 5.02 9.47
C LEU A 24 13.29 5.61 9.47
N ILE A 25 12.44 5.08 8.60
CA ILE A 25 11.01 5.38 8.57
C ILE A 25 10.23 4.10 8.86
N LEU A 26 9.35 4.15 9.86
CA LEU A 26 8.42 3.07 10.20
C LEU A 26 7.00 3.48 9.83
N ALA A 27 6.43 2.86 8.80
CA ALA A 27 5.09 3.14 8.28
C ALA A 27 4.12 1.99 8.60
N THR A 28 3.86 1.80 9.89
CA THR A 28 3.00 0.72 10.39
C THR A 28 1.51 1.06 10.21
N SER A 29 0.77 0.17 9.54
CA SER A 29 -0.68 0.30 9.28
C SER A 29 -1.07 1.63 8.59
N VAL A 30 -0.16 2.15 7.77
CA VAL A 30 -0.41 3.33 6.92
C VAL A 30 -0.89 2.86 5.56
N PHE A 31 -0.04 2.14 4.82
CA PHE A 31 -0.30 1.65 3.47
C PHE A 31 -1.41 0.61 3.39
N THR A 32 -1.77 0.00 4.52
CA THR A 32 -2.95 -0.87 4.66
C THR A 32 -4.28 -0.14 4.45
N HIS A 33 -4.28 1.19 4.29
CA HIS A 33 -5.48 2.01 4.09
C HIS A 33 -5.33 3.15 3.06
N LEU A 34 -4.16 3.34 2.43
CA LEU A 34 -3.97 4.41 1.44
C LEU A 34 -4.47 3.96 0.07
N VAL A 35 -5.59 4.52 -0.36
CA VAL A 35 -6.22 4.16 -1.65
C VAL A 35 -5.72 5.04 -2.79
N GLU A 36 -5.92 6.36 -2.69
CA GLU A 36 -5.63 7.29 -3.79
C GLU A 36 -4.24 7.90 -3.71
N THR A 37 -3.67 8.01 -2.50
CA THR A 37 -2.45 8.79 -2.26
C THR A 37 -1.22 7.93 -1.94
N TRP A 38 -1.28 6.61 -2.14
CA TRP A 38 -0.19 5.70 -1.74
C TRP A 38 1.12 6.03 -2.46
N SER A 39 1.05 6.34 -3.74
CA SER A 39 2.18 6.67 -4.62
C SER A 39 2.84 7.98 -4.19
N ALA A 40 2.04 9.04 -3.99
CA ALA A 40 2.49 10.32 -3.48
C ALA A 40 3.14 10.22 -2.09
N TRP A 41 2.59 9.35 -1.22
CA TRP A 41 3.24 9.05 0.06
C TRP A 41 4.59 8.36 -0.13
N LEU A 42 4.69 7.32 -0.98
CA LEU A 42 5.97 6.66 -1.23
C LEU A 42 7.04 7.59 -1.80
N VAL A 43 6.66 8.49 -2.73
CA VAL A 43 7.57 9.50 -3.29
C VAL A 43 8.05 10.47 -2.20
N GLU A 44 7.17 10.94 -1.32
CA GLU A 44 7.61 11.80 -0.21
C GLU A 44 8.50 11.05 0.79
N LEU A 45 8.19 9.78 1.08
CA LEU A 45 9.05 8.96 1.94
C LEU A 45 10.42 8.73 1.31
N HIS A 46 10.48 8.53 -0.02
CA HIS A 46 11.74 8.44 -0.78
C HIS A 46 12.57 9.74 -0.63
N ARG A 47 11.91 10.89 -0.77
CA ARG A 47 12.54 12.21 -0.62
C ARG A 47 13.11 12.45 0.78
N LEU A 48 12.39 12.00 1.81
CA LEU A 48 12.78 12.18 3.22
C LEU A 48 13.88 11.20 3.67
N LEU A 49 13.97 10.04 3.05
CA LEU A 49 14.93 9.00 3.44
C LEU A 49 16.36 9.41 3.05
N GLY A 50 17.32 9.20 3.96
CA GLY A 50 18.74 9.29 3.64
C GLY A 50 19.18 8.26 2.58
N GLU A 51 20.37 8.43 2.01
CA GLU A 51 20.90 7.52 0.97
C GLU A 51 21.00 6.06 1.44
N GLU A 52 21.37 5.87 2.70
CA GLU A 52 21.44 4.56 3.37
C GLU A 52 20.28 4.33 4.34
N GLY A 53 19.24 5.17 4.28
CA GLY A 53 18.09 5.06 5.15
C GLY A 53 17.21 3.86 4.79
N LEU A 54 16.47 3.36 5.78
CA LEU A 54 15.57 2.22 5.66
C LEU A 54 14.11 2.62 5.83
N LEU A 55 13.27 2.09 4.94
CA LEU A 55 11.82 2.20 5.03
C LEU A 55 11.25 0.82 5.39
N ALA A 56 10.61 0.71 6.55
CA ALA A 56 9.83 -0.46 6.92
C ALA A 56 8.33 -0.14 6.85
N VAL A 57 7.61 -0.85 5.99
CA VAL A 57 6.18 -0.64 5.72
C VAL A 57 5.44 -1.94 6.00
N THR A 58 4.34 -1.86 6.74
CA THR A 58 3.42 -3.00 6.82
C THR A 58 2.33 -2.89 5.76
N PHE A 59 1.93 -4.04 5.22
CA PHE A 59 0.90 -4.17 4.18
C PHE A 59 -0.06 -5.30 4.52
N LYS A 60 -1.29 -5.26 4.02
CA LYS A 60 -2.22 -6.38 4.17
C LYS A 60 -1.99 -7.36 3.02
N ASN A 61 -1.99 -8.63 3.36
CA ASN A 61 -1.74 -9.73 2.43
C ASN A 61 -2.72 -10.88 2.70
N ARG A 62 -2.43 -12.05 2.13
CA ARG A 62 -3.10 -13.32 2.43
C ARG A 62 -3.32 -13.57 3.94
N GLY A 63 -2.29 -13.44 4.76
CA GLY A 63 -2.38 -13.68 6.21
C GLY A 63 -3.38 -12.74 6.90
N SER A 64 -3.40 -11.46 6.51
CA SER A 64 -4.42 -10.49 6.96
C SER A 64 -5.81 -10.76 6.39
N PHE A 65 -5.89 -11.47 5.26
CA PHE A 65 -7.11 -11.72 4.52
C PHE A 65 -7.84 -12.93 5.09
N GLU A 66 -7.15 -14.04 5.32
CA GLU A 66 -7.71 -15.31 5.77
C GLU A 66 -8.24 -15.31 7.22
N GLY A 67 -8.03 -14.23 7.98
CA GLY A 67 -8.62 -14.01 9.30
C GLY A 67 -10.09 -13.54 9.26
N PRO A 68 -10.56 -12.73 10.25
CA PRO A 68 -11.94 -12.22 10.30
C PRO A 68 -12.38 -11.49 9.02
N ALA A 69 -11.43 -10.97 8.23
CA ALA A 69 -11.71 -10.34 6.95
C ALA A 69 -12.27 -11.32 5.89
N ARG A 70 -11.74 -12.53 5.74
CA ARG A 70 -12.28 -13.56 4.83
C ARG A 70 -13.72 -13.91 5.18
N ALA A 71 -14.02 -14.00 6.47
CA ALA A 71 -15.39 -14.23 6.93
C ALA A 71 -16.33 -13.07 6.60
N ALA A 72 -15.84 -11.83 6.62
CA ALA A 72 -16.64 -10.64 6.29
C ALA A 72 -16.90 -10.52 4.77
N TRP A 73 -15.98 -10.97 3.93
CA TRP A 73 -16.05 -10.77 2.47
C TRP A 73 -16.36 -12.02 1.66
N HIS A 74 -16.36 -13.21 2.27
CA HIS A 74 -16.63 -14.50 1.62
C HIS A 74 -15.81 -14.76 0.34
N GLU A 75 -14.58 -14.25 0.28
CA GLU A 75 -13.69 -14.37 -0.87
C GLU A 75 -12.43 -15.16 -0.51
N ASP A 76 -11.83 -15.80 -1.51
CA ASP A 76 -10.57 -16.54 -1.38
C ASP A 76 -9.41 -15.67 -1.88
N TRP A 77 -8.26 -15.76 -1.21
CA TRP A 77 -7.05 -15.06 -1.66
C TRP A 77 -6.51 -15.73 -2.94
N ASP A 78 -6.43 -14.95 -4.01
CA ASP A 78 -5.68 -15.31 -5.23
C ASP A 78 -4.60 -14.26 -5.48
N GLU A 79 -3.35 -14.66 -5.26
CA GLU A 79 -2.17 -13.81 -5.41
C GLU A 79 -2.11 -13.16 -6.79
N ASP A 80 -2.54 -13.85 -7.85
CA ASP A 80 -2.46 -13.38 -9.23
C ASP A 80 -3.66 -12.53 -9.67
N GLN A 81 -4.68 -12.39 -8.81
CA GLN A 81 -5.87 -11.57 -9.08
C GLN A 81 -6.06 -10.38 -8.13
N ILE A 82 -5.31 -10.28 -7.03
CA ILE A 82 -5.48 -9.17 -6.07
C ILE A 82 -4.76 -7.91 -6.56
N GLY A 83 -3.46 -8.00 -6.88
CA GLY A 83 -2.65 -6.83 -7.24
C GLY A 83 -2.59 -5.84 -6.08
N MET A 84 -3.11 -4.61 -6.26
CA MET A 84 -3.58 -3.77 -5.15
C MET A 84 -5.10 -3.72 -5.19
N HIS A 85 -5.75 -4.14 -4.11
CA HIS A 85 -7.20 -4.24 -4.02
C HIS A 85 -7.74 -3.52 -2.79
N VAL A 86 -8.89 -2.89 -2.93
CA VAL A 86 -9.55 -2.13 -1.86
C VAL A 86 -10.87 -2.81 -1.50
N TYR A 87 -10.97 -3.26 -0.25
CA TYR A 87 -12.23 -3.71 0.35
C TYR A 87 -12.85 -2.57 1.17
N GLY A 88 -14.16 -2.45 1.14
CA GLY A 88 -14.91 -1.47 1.91
C GLY A 88 -14.57 -0.04 1.54
N ALA A 89 -14.42 0.27 0.24
CA ALA A 89 -13.99 1.59 -0.23
C ALA A 89 -14.85 2.74 0.31
N GLY A 90 -16.15 2.48 0.53
CA GLY A 90 -17.11 3.43 1.10
C GLY A 90 -17.20 3.44 2.63
N LEU A 91 -16.46 2.58 3.35
CA LEU A 91 -16.54 2.52 4.81
C LEU A 91 -15.90 3.74 5.46
N GLY A 92 -16.63 4.33 6.41
CA GLY A 92 -16.11 5.38 7.29
C GLY A 92 -15.01 4.86 8.20
N TRP A 93 -14.13 5.75 8.65
CA TRP A 93 -13.03 5.41 9.57
C TRP A 93 -13.50 4.89 10.93
N ASP A 94 -14.68 5.30 11.37
CA ASP A 94 -15.37 4.76 12.54
C ASP A 94 -15.67 3.25 12.42
N LYS A 95 -15.67 2.73 11.19
CA LYS A 95 -15.84 1.31 10.86
C LYS A 95 -14.56 0.63 10.40
N GLY A 96 -13.40 1.26 10.60
CA GLY A 96 -12.08 0.74 10.20
C GLY A 96 -11.57 1.26 8.85
N GLY A 97 -12.37 2.04 8.12
CA GLY A 97 -12.00 2.63 6.83
C GLY A 97 -11.83 1.61 5.70
N PRO A 98 -11.38 2.06 4.51
CA PRO A 98 -11.02 1.14 3.44
C PRO A 98 -9.84 0.28 3.85
N ALA A 99 -9.84 -0.98 3.44
CA ALA A 99 -8.74 -1.92 3.65
C ALA A 99 -8.04 -2.21 2.31
N VAL A 100 -6.77 -1.86 2.23
CA VAL A 100 -5.94 -2.05 1.03
C VAL A 100 -5.10 -3.30 1.19
N TYR A 101 -5.37 -4.29 0.34
CA TYR A 101 -4.68 -5.57 0.25
C TYR A 101 -3.75 -5.58 -0.96
N GLN A 102 -2.57 -6.18 -0.81
CA GLN A 102 -1.51 -6.10 -1.79
C GLN A 102 -0.85 -7.46 -2.00
N SER A 103 -0.82 -7.89 -3.26
CA SER A 103 -0.01 -9.02 -3.74
C SER A 103 1.47 -8.64 -3.72
N GLN A 104 2.34 -9.58 -3.40
CA GLN A 104 3.78 -9.42 -3.42
C GLN A 104 4.31 -9.08 -4.82
N TRP A 105 3.74 -9.66 -5.88
CA TRP A 105 4.14 -9.30 -7.25
C TRP A 105 3.87 -7.82 -7.54
N TRP A 106 2.74 -7.31 -7.06
CA TRP A 106 2.34 -5.91 -7.26
C TRP A 106 3.24 -4.96 -6.47
N LEU A 107 3.58 -5.32 -5.22
CA LEU A 107 4.57 -4.58 -4.44
C LEU A 107 5.91 -4.48 -5.17
N ARG A 108 6.39 -5.59 -5.74
CA ARG A 108 7.64 -5.60 -6.51
C ARG A 108 7.56 -4.79 -7.80
N ALA A 109 6.45 -4.87 -8.52
CA ALA A 109 6.24 -4.15 -9.78
C ALA A 109 6.12 -2.63 -9.59
N HIS A 110 5.43 -2.19 -8.54
CA HIS A 110 5.12 -0.78 -8.32
C HIS A 110 6.07 -0.11 -7.32
N TRP A 111 6.18 -0.65 -6.10
CA TRP A 111 7.07 -0.06 -5.09
C TRP A 111 8.54 -0.30 -5.45
N GLY A 112 8.83 -1.41 -6.14
CA GLY A 112 10.19 -1.78 -6.57
C GLY A 112 10.83 -0.79 -7.56
N ARG A 113 10.05 0.14 -8.13
CA ARG A 113 10.54 1.20 -9.03
C ARG A 113 11.35 2.24 -8.29
N ALA A 114 10.84 2.70 -7.14
CA ALA A 114 11.51 3.69 -6.30
C ALA A 114 12.36 3.04 -5.19
N PHE A 115 12.12 1.76 -4.88
CA PHE A 115 12.73 1.08 -3.75
C PHE A 115 13.34 -0.27 -4.12
N GLU A 116 14.41 -0.64 -3.42
CA GLU A 116 14.95 -1.99 -3.43
C GLU A 116 14.46 -2.72 -2.17
N PHE A 117 13.88 -3.90 -2.34
CA PHE A 117 13.44 -4.76 -1.24
C PHE A 117 14.62 -5.50 -0.64
N LEU A 118 14.97 -5.17 0.60
CA LEU A 118 15.96 -5.91 1.39
C LEU A 118 15.31 -7.12 2.08
N HIS A 119 14.05 -6.97 2.47
CA HIS A 119 13.24 -8.03 3.06
C HIS A 119 11.78 -7.84 2.68
N LEU A 120 11.10 -8.93 2.36
CA LEU A 120 9.66 -8.96 2.12
C LEU A 120 9.11 -10.22 2.77
N GLU A 121 8.48 -10.05 3.92
CA GLU A 121 7.84 -11.13 4.66
C GLU A 121 6.33 -10.97 4.57
N PRO A 122 5.64 -11.78 3.76
CA PRO A 122 4.19 -11.74 3.69
C PRO A 122 3.57 -12.19 5.02
N GLU A 123 4.09 -13.20 5.69
CA GLU A 123 3.41 -13.85 6.81
C GLU A 123 4.01 -13.41 8.15
N SER A 124 3.80 -12.14 8.50
CA SER A 124 4.05 -11.64 9.87
C SER A 124 2.74 -11.52 10.67
N VAL A 125 2.80 -11.14 11.95
CA VAL A 125 1.66 -11.13 12.90
C VAL A 125 0.48 -10.27 12.40
N GLY A 126 -0.39 -10.86 11.59
CA GLY A 126 -1.61 -10.26 11.04
C GLY A 126 -1.42 -9.29 9.86
N GLN A 127 -0.18 -8.99 9.45
CA GLN A 127 0.19 -8.14 8.29
C GLN A 127 1.52 -8.62 7.70
N GLY A 128 1.79 -8.31 6.44
CA GLY A 128 3.13 -8.44 5.87
C GLY A 128 4.01 -7.24 6.21
N ILE A 129 5.33 -7.41 6.14
CA ILE A 129 6.32 -6.34 6.30
C ILE A 129 7.28 -6.31 5.11
N ALA A 130 7.49 -5.12 4.56
CA ALA A 130 8.52 -4.83 3.56
C ALA A 130 9.57 -3.92 4.19
N VAL A 131 10.83 -4.32 4.13
CA VAL A 131 11.99 -3.48 4.49
C VAL A 131 12.73 -3.15 3.22
N MET A 132 12.91 -1.86 2.97
CA MET A 132 13.38 -1.34 1.69
C MET A 132 14.42 -0.24 1.86
N ARG A 133 15.33 -0.13 0.89
CA ARG A 133 16.17 1.07 0.69
C ARG A 133 15.68 1.84 -0.52
N LYS A 134 15.89 3.16 -0.55
CA LYS A 134 15.58 3.95 -1.74
C LYS A 134 16.54 3.62 -2.89
N ARG A 135 16.02 3.61 -4.11
CA ARG A 135 16.84 3.60 -5.33
C ARG A 135 17.30 5.02 -5.64
N PRO A 136 18.49 5.21 -6.25
CA PRO A 136 18.90 6.52 -6.74
C PRO A 136 17.96 6.96 -7.87
N GLY A 137 17.54 8.23 -7.86
CA GLY A 137 16.68 8.80 -8.89
C GLY A 137 15.67 9.79 -8.34
N HIS A 138 14.95 10.42 -9.25
CA HIS A 138 13.72 11.17 -8.98
C HIS A 138 12.55 10.34 -9.49
N PHE A 139 11.49 10.28 -8.70
CA PHE A 139 10.30 9.48 -9.02
C PHE A 139 9.07 10.36 -8.81
N GLU A 140 8.14 10.27 -9.73
CA GLU A 140 6.81 10.87 -9.63
C GLU A 140 5.78 9.80 -9.29
N PRO A 141 4.63 10.15 -8.68
CA PRO A 141 3.56 9.20 -8.38
C PRO A 141 3.15 8.35 -9.59
N GLU A 142 3.12 8.96 -10.77
CA GLU A 142 2.75 8.32 -12.04
C GLU A 142 3.73 7.21 -12.45
N ASP A 143 5.02 7.35 -12.10
CA ASP A 143 6.02 6.32 -12.36
C ASP A 143 5.69 5.04 -11.59
N LEU A 144 5.19 5.20 -10.36
CA LEU A 144 4.83 4.10 -9.47
C LEU A 144 3.46 3.52 -9.87
N GLU A 145 2.52 4.34 -10.34
CA GLU A 145 1.17 3.92 -10.72
C GLU A 145 1.07 3.25 -12.10
N ALA A 146 2.04 3.50 -12.98
CA ALA A 146 2.05 2.92 -14.31
C ALA A 146 2.07 1.38 -14.26
N LEU A 147 1.24 0.75 -15.10
CA LEU A 147 1.19 -0.70 -15.24
C LEU A 147 2.55 -1.27 -15.62
N GLU A 148 2.86 -2.46 -15.11
CA GLU A 148 4.07 -3.18 -15.48
C GLU A 148 3.96 -3.74 -16.92
N PRO A 149 4.86 -3.34 -17.85
CA PRO A 149 4.81 -3.82 -19.22
C PRO A 149 4.95 -5.34 -19.31
N GLY A 150 4.00 -5.98 -19.99
CA GLY A 150 4.02 -7.43 -20.19
C GLY A 150 3.58 -8.25 -18.96
N GLU A 151 3.06 -7.61 -17.91
CA GLU A 151 2.51 -8.28 -16.74
C GLU A 151 0.99 -8.51 -16.90
N PRO A 152 0.52 -9.71 -17.26
CA PRO A 152 -0.91 -9.98 -17.45
C PRO A 152 -1.74 -9.85 -16.17
N ARG A 153 -1.12 -9.99 -14.99
CA ARG A 153 -1.81 -9.93 -13.70
C ARG A 153 -2.33 -8.52 -13.37
N GLU A 154 -1.75 -7.47 -13.96
CA GLU A 154 -2.23 -6.09 -13.86
C GLU A 154 -3.71 -5.98 -14.26
N ILE A 155 -4.02 -6.46 -15.45
CA ILE A 155 -5.38 -6.40 -16.01
C ILE A 155 -6.30 -7.37 -15.27
N ALA A 156 -5.81 -8.53 -14.83
CA ALA A 156 -6.58 -9.46 -14.02
C ALA A 156 -7.01 -8.82 -12.69
N GLY A 157 -6.06 -8.15 -12.01
CA GLY A 157 -6.26 -7.41 -10.78
C GLY A 157 -7.30 -6.29 -10.91
N LEU A 158 -7.14 -5.42 -11.91
CA LEU A 158 -8.10 -4.34 -12.16
C LEU A 158 -9.52 -4.87 -12.44
N ARG A 159 -9.63 -5.96 -13.22
CA ARG A 159 -10.93 -6.59 -13.48
C ARG A 159 -11.55 -7.19 -12.22
N TYR A 160 -10.74 -7.81 -11.36
CA TYR A 160 -11.19 -8.31 -10.07
C TYR A 160 -11.71 -7.16 -9.19
N SER A 161 -10.91 -6.10 -9.02
CA SER A 161 -11.27 -4.88 -8.28
C SER A 161 -12.57 -4.24 -8.77
N LEU A 162 -12.75 -4.11 -10.09
CA LEU A 162 -13.97 -3.56 -10.66
C LEU A 162 -15.21 -4.44 -10.40
N ARG A 163 -15.07 -5.77 -10.51
CA ARG A 163 -16.18 -6.71 -10.21
C ARG A 163 -16.54 -6.69 -8.73
N HIS A 164 -15.55 -6.58 -7.85
CA HIS A 164 -15.76 -6.50 -6.42
C HIS A 164 -16.48 -5.19 -6.04
N ALA A 165 -15.96 -4.03 -6.46
CA ALA A 165 -16.55 -2.73 -6.13
C ALA A 165 -18.02 -2.60 -6.57
N ARG A 166 -18.38 -3.19 -7.71
CA ARG A 166 -19.78 -3.26 -8.18
C ARG A 166 -20.68 -4.09 -7.27
N ARG A 167 -20.16 -5.17 -6.67
CA ARG A 167 -20.89 -6.01 -5.70
C ARG A 167 -21.04 -5.31 -4.36
N GLU A 168 -20.05 -4.55 -3.90
CA GLU A 168 -20.15 -3.75 -2.67
C GLU A 168 -21.16 -2.60 -2.75
N SER A 169 -21.43 -2.12 -3.97
CA SER A 169 -22.32 -0.97 -4.21
C SER A 169 -23.76 -1.37 -4.58
N ALA A 170 -24.05 -2.66 -4.65
CA ALA A 170 -25.36 -3.21 -4.99
C ALA A 170 -26.20 -3.49 -3.72
#